data_AF-A0A2S1BFT8-F1
#
_entry.id   AF-A0A2S1BFT8-F1
#
_cell.length_a   1.000
_cell.length_b   1.000
_cell.length_c   1.000
_cell.angle_alpha   90.00
_cell.angle_beta   90.00
_cell.angle_gamma   90.00
#
_symmetry.space_group_name_H-M   'P 1'
#
loop_
_entity.id
_entity.type
_entity.pdbx_description
1 polymer ?
#
loop_
_entity_poly.entity_id
_entity_poly.type
_entity_poly.pdbx_seq_one_letter_code
_entity_poly.pdbx_strand_id
1 'polypeptide(L)'
;MAKQPKNHKATPFLGTKLYVQTGVSEETAVTAVTLQPATVTVEGGKFKADDMIVLSGLGDLDGRYPVAQADGNTITLCDEVDWSEKTQPEDLSEAKAQRVLWANNFCAVKSFSKDGATTEQVDVTTICSDGKEFEPGDTDYGTIKLTFFLRYGTSEVQRLLRRYENNKEKFAVKMVLTRDEGTIFYYGSIETGMNIEGSVGQMVDSGVSVKLSGRDYLNVPQSKTQEPEPTPKP
;
A
#
# COMPACT_ATOMS: atom_id res chain seq x y z
N MET A 1 -1.67 27.22 22.34
CA MET A 1 -2.10 25.84 22.01
C MET A 1 -3.48 25.91 21.38
N ALA A 2 -3.57 25.94 20.05
CA ALA A 2 -4.85 26.03 19.37
C ALA A 2 -5.63 24.71 19.57
N LYS A 3 -6.84 24.80 20.13
CA LYS A 3 -7.76 23.67 20.28
C LYS A 3 -8.06 23.12 18.88
N GLN A 4 -7.71 21.86 18.65
CA GLN A 4 -8.06 21.14 17.42
C GLN A 4 -9.58 21.17 17.22
N PRO A 5 -10.06 21.46 15.99
CA PRO A 5 -11.47 21.28 15.68
C PRO A 5 -11.81 19.79 15.78
N LYS A 6 -12.63 19.43 16.77
CA LYS A 6 -13.20 18.09 16.93
C LYS A 6 -14.30 17.89 15.89
N ASN A 7 -13.94 17.82 14.62
CA ASN A 7 -14.86 17.31 13.61
C ASN A 7 -14.80 15.79 13.68
N HIS A 8 -15.76 15.19 14.40
CA HIS A 8 -15.82 13.75 14.66
C HIS A 8 -16.15 12.90 13.42
N LYS A 9 -16.35 13.53 12.25
CA LYS A 9 -16.76 12.85 11.01
C LYS A 9 -15.65 12.66 9.96
N ALA A 10 -14.48 13.28 10.13
CA ALA A 10 -13.38 13.19 9.16
C ALA A 10 -12.08 12.71 9.81
N THR A 11 -11.34 11.86 9.11
CA THR A 11 -10.06 11.30 9.57
C THR A 11 -8.97 12.37 9.55
N PRO A 12 -8.41 12.76 10.71
CA PRO A 12 -7.37 13.80 10.74
C PRO A 12 -6.05 13.26 10.17
N PHE A 13 -5.40 14.06 9.32
CA PHE A 13 -4.04 13.77 8.85
C PHE A 13 -3.01 13.86 9.97
N LEU A 14 -3.23 14.77 10.93
CA LEU A 14 -2.35 14.89 12.10
C LEU A 14 -2.48 13.65 12.99
N GLY A 15 -1.38 12.91 13.11
CA GLY A 15 -1.31 11.64 13.84
C GLY A 15 -1.21 10.42 12.93
N THR A 16 -1.41 10.58 11.62
CA THR A 16 -1.14 9.53 10.62
C THR A 16 0.33 9.15 10.67
N LYS A 17 0.62 7.86 10.60
CA LYS A 17 1.99 7.35 10.60
C LYS A 17 2.35 6.87 9.21
N LEU A 18 3.53 7.27 8.73
CA LEU A 18 4.03 6.89 7.42
C LEU A 18 5.30 6.06 7.58
N TYR A 19 5.36 4.94 6.90
CA TYR A 19 6.46 4.01 6.94
C TYR A 19 6.92 3.70 5.52
N VAL A 20 8.23 3.62 5.33
CA VAL A 20 8.84 3.27 4.05
C VAL A 20 9.54 1.93 4.23
N GLN A 21 9.46 1.07 3.21
CA GLN A 21 10.17 -0.20 3.21
C GLN A 21 11.68 0.00 3.43
N THR A 22 12.31 -0.92 4.14
CA THR A 22 13.78 -1.01 4.30
C THR A 22 14.35 -2.24 3.61
N GLY A 23 13.55 -3.30 3.52
CA GLY A 23 13.93 -4.59 2.94
C GLY A 23 12.81 -5.61 3.04
N VAL A 24 13.16 -6.88 2.87
CA VAL A 24 12.29 -8.04 3.07
C VAL A 24 12.97 -9.02 4.02
N SER A 25 12.19 -9.82 4.75
CA SER A 25 12.70 -10.84 5.65
C SER A 25 13.26 -12.05 4.89
N GLU A 26 13.82 -12.99 5.66
CA GLU A 26 14.16 -14.32 5.15
C GLU A 26 12.94 -14.99 4.52
N GLU A 27 13.22 -15.78 3.47
CA GLU A 27 12.24 -16.56 2.74
C GLU A 27 11.72 -17.69 3.62
N THR A 28 10.40 -17.80 3.73
CA THR A 28 9.74 -18.90 4.45
C THR A 28 8.86 -19.67 3.47
N ALA A 29 8.91 -21.00 3.50
CA ALA A 29 8.16 -21.84 2.57
C ALA A 29 6.64 -21.75 2.83
N VAL A 30 5.87 -21.62 1.76
CA VAL A 30 4.40 -21.66 1.81
C VAL A 30 3.95 -23.12 1.69
N THR A 31 3.17 -23.60 2.65
CA THR A 31 2.74 -25.01 2.71
C THR A 31 1.32 -25.23 2.20
N ALA A 32 0.48 -24.19 2.26
CA ALA A 32 -0.88 -24.24 1.73
C ALA A 32 -1.36 -22.84 1.35
N VAL A 33 -2.26 -22.77 0.36
CA VAL A 33 -2.93 -21.56 -0.08
C VAL A 33 -4.42 -21.87 -0.22
N THR A 34 -5.28 -20.93 0.14
CA THR A 34 -6.72 -21.00 -0.14
C THR A 34 -7.15 -19.75 -0.90
N LEU A 35 -8.03 -19.91 -1.89
CA LEU A 35 -8.49 -18.81 -2.73
C LEU A 35 -9.57 -17.96 -2.05
N GLN A 36 -10.43 -18.55 -1.22
CA GLN A 36 -11.54 -17.84 -0.59
C GLN A 36 -11.88 -18.37 0.82
N PRO A 37 -11.68 -17.57 1.90
CA PRO A 37 -10.91 -16.32 1.90
C PRO A 37 -9.46 -16.55 1.45
N ALA A 38 -8.83 -15.51 0.92
CA ALA A 38 -7.43 -15.57 0.50
C ALA A 38 -6.54 -15.79 1.72
N THR A 39 -6.11 -17.03 1.95
CA THR A 39 -5.23 -17.39 3.07
C THR A 39 -3.99 -18.12 2.58
N VAL A 40 -2.90 -17.93 3.32
CA VAL A 40 -1.60 -18.53 3.06
C VAL A 40 -1.11 -19.13 4.36
N THR A 41 -0.72 -20.40 4.34
CA THR A 41 -0.10 -21.08 5.48
C THR A 41 1.41 -21.10 5.30
N VAL A 42 2.13 -20.59 6.30
CA VAL A 42 3.58 -20.44 6.31
C VAL A 42 4.10 -20.91 7.66
N GLU A 43 4.89 -21.99 7.69
CA GLU A 43 5.44 -22.52 8.94
C GLU A 43 6.62 -21.69 9.43
N GLY A 44 6.59 -21.27 10.70
CA GLY A 44 7.73 -20.60 11.35
C GLY A 44 7.88 -19.11 11.01
N GLY A 45 6.98 -18.54 10.20
CA GLY A 45 7.00 -17.13 9.85
C GLY A 45 6.47 -16.22 10.98
N LYS A 46 7.22 -15.19 11.36
CA LYS A 46 6.79 -14.18 12.35
C LYS A 46 5.93 -13.07 11.70
N PHE A 47 4.83 -13.44 11.06
CA PHE A 47 3.93 -12.47 10.43
C PHE A 47 3.04 -11.77 11.47
N LYS A 48 2.62 -10.54 11.16
CA LYS A 48 1.74 -9.75 12.02
C LYS A 48 0.63 -9.12 11.17
N ALA A 49 -0.52 -8.89 11.80
CA ALA A 49 -1.57 -8.07 11.21
C ALA A 49 -1.03 -6.66 10.89
N ASP A 50 -1.59 -6.04 9.86
CA ASP A 50 -1.16 -4.76 9.28
C ASP A 50 0.26 -4.75 8.69
N ASP A 51 0.92 -5.89 8.53
CA ASP A 51 2.13 -5.96 7.71
C ASP A 51 1.80 -6.31 6.25
N MET A 52 2.82 -6.29 5.39
CA MET A 52 2.72 -6.71 4.00
C MET A 52 3.62 -7.93 3.79
N ILE A 53 3.12 -8.90 3.03
CA ILE A 53 3.89 -10.05 2.56
C ILE A 53 4.18 -9.93 1.08
N VAL A 54 5.32 -10.49 0.67
CA VAL A 54 5.68 -10.74 -0.71
C VAL A 54 5.56 -12.24 -0.93
N LEU A 55 4.75 -12.63 -1.89
CA LEU A 55 4.60 -14.00 -2.34
C LEU A 55 5.32 -14.17 -3.68
N SER A 56 6.07 -15.27 -3.80
CA SER A 56 6.79 -15.66 -5.01
C SER A 56 6.73 -17.17 -5.20
N GLY A 57 6.70 -17.64 -6.44
CA GLY A 57 6.68 -19.07 -6.76
C GLY A 57 5.28 -19.69 -6.73
N LEU A 58 4.23 -18.87 -6.72
CA LEU A 58 2.82 -19.26 -6.84
C LEU A 58 2.21 -18.88 -8.20
N GLY A 59 3.02 -18.39 -9.15
CA GLY A 59 2.57 -18.02 -10.49
C GLY A 59 1.63 -16.81 -10.46
N ASP A 60 0.37 -16.98 -10.86
CA ASP A 60 -0.60 -15.89 -10.93
C ASP A 60 -0.94 -15.28 -9.56
N LEU A 61 -0.64 -15.99 -8.47
CA LEU A 61 -0.81 -15.50 -7.10
C LEU A 61 0.42 -14.74 -6.57
N ASP A 62 1.48 -14.59 -7.37
CA ASP A 62 2.66 -13.85 -6.97
C ASP A 62 2.36 -12.35 -6.88
N GLY A 63 2.88 -11.72 -5.82
CA GLY A 63 2.55 -10.33 -5.56
C GLY A 63 2.89 -9.84 -4.16
N ARG A 64 2.43 -8.63 -3.87
CA ARG A 64 2.57 -7.99 -2.57
C ARG A 64 1.18 -7.79 -1.98
N TYR A 65 0.92 -8.41 -0.84
CA TYR A 65 -0.41 -8.41 -0.25
C TYR A 65 -0.36 -7.97 1.22
N PRO A 66 -1.28 -7.09 1.64
CA PRO A 66 -1.42 -6.76 3.05
C PRO A 66 -2.03 -7.91 3.85
N VAL A 67 -1.59 -8.05 5.10
CA VAL A 67 -2.07 -9.04 6.05
C VAL A 67 -3.18 -8.44 6.89
N ALA A 68 -4.40 -8.97 6.74
CA ALA A 68 -5.52 -8.61 7.62
C ALA A 68 -5.36 -9.24 9.00
N GLN A 69 -5.02 -10.53 9.04
CA GLN A 69 -4.87 -11.29 10.27
C GLN A 69 -3.75 -12.33 10.12
N ALA A 70 -3.03 -12.58 11.21
CA ALA A 70 -2.07 -13.68 11.31
C ALA A 70 -2.40 -14.50 12.56
N ASP A 71 -2.72 -15.77 12.38
CA ASP A 71 -3.02 -16.73 13.45
C ASP A 71 -2.06 -17.91 13.37
N GLY A 72 -1.03 -17.89 14.23
CA GLY A 72 0.03 -18.89 14.20
C GLY A 72 0.72 -18.95 12.84
N ASN A 73 0.51 -20.06 12.12
CA ASN A 73 1.07 -20.31 10.80
C ASN A 73 0.16 -19.85 9.64
N THR A 74 -1.08 -19.45 9.92
CA THR A 74 -2.05 -19.07 8.89
C THR A 74 -2.16 -17.56 8.79
N ILE A 75 -2.04 -17.04 7.57
CA ILE A 75 -2.10 -15.62 7.25
C ILE A 75 -3.35 -15.40 6.40
N THR A 76 -4.24 -14.53 6.87
CA THR A 76 -5.39 -14.06 6.10
C THR A 76 -5.06 -12.72 5.46
N LEU A 77 -5.22 -12.64 4.15
CA LEU A 77 -5.00 -11.40 3.39
C LEU A 77 -6.20 -10.46 3.53
N CYS A 78 -6.01 -9.20 3.13
CA CYS A 78 -7.08 -8.20 3.10
C CYS A 78 -8.22 -8.58 2.16
N ASP A 79 -9.44 -8.19 2.51
CA ASP A 79 -10.67 -8.45 1.75
C ASP A 79 -10.63 -7.87 0.32
N GLU A 80 -9.82 -6.83 0.06
CA GLU A 80 -9.62 -6.30 -1.30
C GLU A 80 -8.79 -7.22 -2.21
N VAL A 81 -8.16 -8.25 -1.64
CA VAL A 81 -7.42 -9.27 -2.39
C VAL A 81 -8.39 -10.32 -2.90
N ASP A 82 -8.76 -10.20 -4.16
CA ASP A 82 -9.60 -11.18 -4.84
C ASP A 82 -8.77 -12.18 -5.66
N TRP A 83 -8.89 -13.45 -5.30
CA TRP A 83 -8.27 -14.59 -5.98
C TRP A 83 -9.32 -15.52 -6.64
N SER A 84 -10.59 -15.13 -6.68
CA SER A 84 -11.69 -15.98 -7.17
C SER A 84 -11.52 -16.45 -8.62
N GLU A 85 -10.92 -15.61 -9.47
CA GLU A 85 -10.66 -15.93 -10.88
C GLU A 85 -9.29 -16.59 -11.12
N LYS A 86 -8.49 -16.78 -10.06
CA LYS A 86 -7.12 -17.30 -10.16
C LYS A 86 -7.07 -18.79 -9.91
N THR A 87 -6.14 -19.47 -10.58
CA THR A 87 -5.93 -20.90 -10.39
C THR A 87 -4.93 -21.13 -9.26
N GLN A 88 -5.28 -22.02 -8.33
CA GLN A 88 -4.35 -22.45 -7.31
C GLN A 88 -3.25 -23.35 -7.93
N PRO A 89 -1.96 -23.06 -7.69
CA PRO A 89 -0.88 -23.91 -8.18
C PRO A 89 -0.92 -25.29 -7.50
N GLU A 90 -0.72 -26.35 -8.29
CA GLU A 90 -0.67 -27.74 -7.82
C GLU A 90 0.64 -28.06 -7.09
N ASP A 91 1.73 -27.36 -7.46
CA ASP A 91 3.04 -27.48 -6.83
C ASP A 91 3.37 -26.21 -6.04
N LEU A 92 3.65 -26.38 -4.75
CA LEU A 92 4.04 -25.32 -3.81
C LEU A 92 5.53 -25.44 -3.41
N SER A 93 6.30 -26.32 -4.06
CA SER A 93 7.70 -26.58 -3.71
C SER A 93 8.61 -25.35 -3.83
N GLU A 94 8.31 -24.45 -4.77
CA GLU A 94 9.02 -23.18 -4.97
C GLU A 94 8.34 -21.99 -4.28
N ALA A 95 7.17 -22.21 -3.64
CA ALA A 95 6.37 -21.15 -3.07
C ALA A 95 6.99 -20.60 -1.79
N LYS A 96 7.22 -19.29 -1.79
CA LYS A 96 7.91 -18.56 -0.71
C LYS A 96 7.13 -17.32 -0.31
N ALA A 97 7.13 -17.07 0.99
CA ALA A 97 6.61 -15.86 1.59
C ALA A 97 7.74 -15.10 2.29
N GLN A 98 7.81 -13.80 2.06
CA GLN A 98 8.71 -12.87 2.76
C GLN A 98 7.90 -11.74 3.38
N ARG A 99 8.25 -11.33 4.59
CA ARG A 99 7.64 -10.16 5.25
C ARG A 99 8.37 -8.88 4.83
N VAL A 100 7.63 -7.84 4.48
CA VAL A 100 8.21 -6.51 4.24
C VAL A 100 8.68 -5.92 5.58
N LEU A 101 9.91 -5.42 5.60
CA LEU A 101 10.48 -4.71 6.75
C LEU A 101 10.26 -3.21 6.57
N TRP A 102 9.83 -2.54 7.65
CA TRP A 102 9.48 -1.12 7.65
C TRP A 102 10.52 -0.30 8.41
N ALA A 103 10.82 0.90 7.91
CA ALA A 103 11.58 1.91 8.64
C ALA A 103 10.77 2.43 9.84
N ASN A 104 11.40 3.26 10.68
CA ASN A 104 10.67 4.01 11.70
C ASN A 104 9.70 5.03 11.09
N ASN A 105 8.69 5.46 11.87
CA ASN A 105 7.68 6.42 11.42
C ASN A 105 8.33 7.70 10.90
N PHE A 106 7.93 8.13 9.71
CA PHE A 106 8.43 9.34 9.07
C PHE A 106 7.73 10.59 9.62
N CYS A 107 8.17 11.06 10.78
CA CYS A 107 7.53 12.18 11.49
C CYS A 107 7.75 13.57 10.85
N ALA A 108 8.62 13.71 9.86
CA ALA A 108 8.95 15.01 9.26
C ALA A 108 7.96 15.43 8.15
N VAL A 109 6.99 14.57 7.81
CA VAL A 109 6.01 14.81 6.75
C VAL A 109 5.05 15.94 7.14
N LYS A 110 4.94 16.92 6.24
CA LYS A 110 4.03 18.06 6.34
C LYS A 110 2.75 17.80 5.55
N SER A 111 2.88 17.19 4.37
CA SER A 111 1.77 16.89 3.49
C SER A 111 1.99 15.60 2.73
N PHE A 112 0.88 14.94 2.45
CA PHE A 112 0.78 13.77 1.59
C PHE A 112 -0.36 14.02 0.61
N SER A 113 -0.11 13.86 -0.68
CA SER A 113 -1.14 13.90 -1.71
C SER A 113 -0.99 12.72 -2.65
N LYS A 114 -2.08 12.01 -2.93
CA LYS A 114 -2.16 11.00 -3.98
C LYS A 114 -2.95 11.62 -5.14
N ASP A 115 -2.33 11.68 -6.31
CA ASP A 115 -3.05 11.93 -7.55
C ASP A 115 -3.80 10.65 -7.93
N GLY A 116 -5.08 10.79 -8.32
CA GLY A 116 -5.95 9.64 -8.64
C GLY A 116 -5.42 8.81 -9.81
N ALA A 117 -5.81 7.54 -9.85
CA ALA A 117 -5.50 6.67 -10.98
C ALA A 117 -6.27 7.13 -12.23
N THR A 118 -5.67 6.95 -13.40
CA THR A 118 -6.31 7.21 -14.70
C THR A 118 -6.28 5.93 -15.52
N THR A 119 -7.44 5.56 -16.08
CA THR A 119 -7.56 4.43 -17.00
C THR A 119 -7.70 4.96 -18.41
N GLU A 120 -6.88 4.45 -19.32
CA GLU A 120 -7.03 4.77 -20.75
C GLU A 120 -8.36 4.22 -21.26
N GLN A 121 -9.01 4.92 -22.19
CA GLN A 121 -10.25 4.45 -22.82
C GLN A 121 -9.95 4.12 -24.28
N VAL A 122 -10.08 2.85 -24.62
CA VAL A 122 -9.91 2.34 -25.98
C VAL A 122 -11.26 2.38 -26.68
N ASP A 123 -11.35 3.14 -27.77
CA ASP A 123 -12.57 3.21 -28.59
C ASP A 123 -12.69 1.92 -29.40
N VAL A 124 -13.75 1.14 -29.12
CA VAL A 124 -14.07 -0.12 -29.80
C VAL A 124 -15.34 -0.01 -30.63
N THR A 125 -15.78 1.22 -30.93
CA THR A 125 -17.01 1.49 -31.68
C THR A 125 -16.99 0.75 -33.02
N THR A 126 -17.98 -0.11 -33.22
CA THR A 126 -18.16 -0.85 -34.47
C THR A 126 -19.17 -0.17 -35.38
N ILE A 127 -19.23 -0.59 -36.65
CA ILE A 127 -20.22 -0.08 -37.61
C ILE A 127 -21.68 -0.38 -37.21
N CYS A 128 -21.89 -1.35 -36.31
CA CYS A 128 -23.19 -1.73 -35.79
C CYS A 128 -23.48 -1.14 -34.40
N SER A 129 -22.56 -0.37 -33.83
CA SER A 129 -22.74 0.22 -32.49
C SER A 129 -23.67 1.44 -32.59
N ASP A 130 -24.67 1.49 -31.70
CA ASP A 130 -25.67 2.58 -31.63
C ASP A 130 -25.10 3.90 -31.05
N GLY A 131 -23.84 3.87 -30.61
CA GLY A 131 -23.11 5.00 -30.04
C GLY A 131 -21.64 4.67 -29.86
N LYS A 132 -20.88 5.60 -29.26
CA LYS A 132 -19.47 5.33 -28.95
C LYS A 132 -19.36 4.30 -27.83
N GLU A 133 -18.61 3.24 -28.08
CA GLU A 133 -18.30 2.19 -27.12
C GLU A 133 -16.83 2.23 -26.75
N PHE A 134 -16.54 2.19 -25.45
CA PHE A 134 -15.18 2.27 -24.91
C PHE A 134 -14.90 1.08 -24.00
N GLU A 135 -13.71 0.49 -24.16
CA GLU A 135 -13.14 -0.50 -23.26
C GLU A 135 -12.04 0.13 -22.39
N PRO A 136 -11.91 -0.30 -21.11
CA PRO A 136 -10.82 0.16 -20.27
C PRO A 136 -9.49 -0.44 -20.75
N GLY A 137 -8.54 0.43 -21.07
CA GLY A 137 -7.16 0.09 -21.42
C GLY A 137 -6.24 0.06 -20.19
N ASP A 138 -4.97 0.39 -20.41
CA ASP A 138 -3.97 0.40 -19.35
C ASP A 138 -4.32 1.40 -18.24
N THR A 139 -4.02 1.01 -17.00
CA THR A 139 -4.28 1.85 -15.82
C THR A 139 -2.98 2.40 -15.26
N ASP A 140 -2.88 3.73 -15.23
CA ASP A 140 -1.88 4.45 -14.46
C ASP A 140 -2.39 4.63 -13.03
N TYR A 141 -1.71 4.04 -12.06
CA TYR A 141 -2.12 4.08 -10.66
C TYR A 141 -1.92 5.44 -9.98
N GLY A 142 -1.29 6.40 -10.68
CA GLY A 142 -1.09 7.76 -10.20
C GLY A 142 0.25 7.95 -9.48
N THR A 143 0.39 9.12 -8.85
CA THR A 143 1.62 9.57 -8.19
C THR A 143 1.32 10.01 -6.77
N ILE A 144 2.20 9.66 -5.83
CA ILE A 144 2.20 10.17 -4.47
C ILE A 144 3.23 11.29 -4.39
N LYS A 145 2.84 12.45 -3.85
CA LYS A 145 3.75 13.55 -3.52
C LYS A 145 3.83 13.72 -2.02
N LEU A 146 5.05 13.72 -1.50
CA LEU A 146 5.35 13.93 -0.09
C LEU A 146 6.12 15.24 0.04
N THR A 147 5.74 16.07 1.00
CA THR A 147 6.53 17.25 1.40
C THR A 147 6.88 17.13 2.87
N PHE A 148 8.13 17.42 3.23
CA PHE A 148 8.67 17.24 4.58
C PHE A 148 9.81 18.21 4.86
N PHE A 149 10.09 18.42 6.16
CA PHE A 149 11.28 19.18 6.56
C PHE A 149 12.55 18.34 6.42
N LEU A 150 13.58 18.91 5.79
CA LEU A 150 14.83 18.21 5.53
C LEU A 150 15.63 17.99 6.82
N ARG A 151 15.94 16.74 7.14
CA ARG A 151 16.71 16.31 8.32
C ARG A 151 17.53 15.04 8.03
N TYR A 152 18.48 15.12 7.09
CA TYR A 152 19.29 13.97 6.66
C TYR A 152 20.06 13.25 7.79
N GLY A 153 20.56 14.00 8.78
CA GLY A 153 21.40 13.44 9.84
C GLY A 153 20.64 12.54 10.82
N THR A 154 19.34 12.74 10.98
CA THR A 154 18.51 12.04 11.99
C THR A 154 17.40 11.21 11.37
N SER A 155 17.05 11.44 10.11
CA SER A 155 15.98 10.71 9.43
C SER A 155 16.55 9.60 8.55
N GLU A 156 16.41 8.37 9.02
CA GLU A 156 16.73 7.16 8.23
C GLU A 156 15.89 7.10 6.95
N VAL A 157 14.61 7.47 7.02
CA VAL A 157 13.67 7.47 5.88
C VAL A 157 14.16 8.38 4.75
N GLN A 158 14.66 9.58 5.05
CA GLN A 158 15.19 10.47 4.00
C GLN A 158 16.44 9.88 3.32
N ARG A 159 17.28 9.16 4.07
CA ARG A 159 18.44 8.45 3.50
C ARG A 159 18.01 7.26 2.64
N LEU A 160 16.95 6.54 3.05
CA LEU A 160 16.37 5.44 2.28
C LEU A 160 15.75 5.94 0.97
N LEU A 161 14.97 7.03 1.00
CA LEU A 161 14.41 7.64 -0.20
C LEU A 161 15.52 8.01 -1.20
N ARG A 162 16.60 8.65 -0.72
CA ARG A 162 17.76 8.95 -1.57
C ARG A 162 18.45 7.69 -2.13
N ARG A 163 18.52 6.60 -1.35
CA ARG A 163 19.05 5.33 -1.84
C ARG A 163 18.15 4.74 -2.93
N TYR A 164 16.84 4.75 -2.74
CA TYR A 164 15.88 4.27 -3.73
C TYR A 164 15.94 5.08 -5.03
N GLU A 165 16.14 6.40 -4.92
CA GLU A 165 16.36 7.28 -6.07
C GLU A 165 17.60 6.87 -6.86
N ASN A 166 18.75 6.73 -6.17
CA ASN A 166 20.01 6.39 -6.80
C ASN A 166 20.02 4.98 -7.42
N ASN A 167 19.39 4.02 -6.74
CA ASN A 167 19.36 2.62 -7.18
C ASN A 167 18.23 2.33 -8.18
N LYS A 168 17.29 3.26 -8.38
CA LYS A 168 16.10 3.09 -9.23
C LYS A 168 15.27 1.87 -8.83
N GLU A 169 15.21 1.62 -7.52
CA GLU A 169 14.51 0.47 -6.94
C GLU A 169 13.04 0.82 -6.65
N LYS A 170 12.17 -0.19 -6.77
CA LYS A 170 10.78 -0.10 -6.32
C LYS A 170 10.69 -0.46 -4.84
N PHE A 171 9.80 0.20 -4.12
CA PHE A 171 9.61 0.02 -2.68
C PHE A 171 8.14 0.21 -2.28
N ALA A 172 7.78 -0.37 -1.13
CA ALA A 172 6.46 -0.20 -0.53
C ALA A 172 6.43 0.97 0.45
N VAL A 173 5.27 1.63 0.54
CA VAL A 173 4.96 2.68 1.50
C VAL A 173 3.69 2.29 2.25
N LYS A 174 3.73 2.36 3.58
CA LYS A 174 2.61 2.05 4.46
C LYS A 174 2.15 3.33 5.16
N MET A 175 0.87 3.65 5.04
CA MET A 175 0.22 4.74 5.74
C MET A 175 -0.81 4.18 6.72
N VAL A 176 -0.60 4.41 8.01
CA VAL A 176 -1.57 4.06 9.06
C VAL A 176 -2.40 5.29 9.38
N LEU A 177 -3.69 5.23 9.06
CA LEU A 177 -4.63 6.31 9.32
C LEU A 177 -4.95 6.41 10.81
N THR A 178 -5.34 7.61 11.24
CA THR A 178 -5.82 7.83 12.60
C THR A 178 -7.23 7.27 12.79
N ARG A 179 -7.67 7.11 14.05
CA ARG A 179 -9.02 6.62 14.42
C ARG A 179 -9.36 5.19 13.96
N ASP A 180 -8.34 4.37 13.74
CA ASP A 180 -8.50 2.96 13.33
C ASP A 180 -9.38 2.85 12.07
N GLU A 181 -9.17 3.78 11.13
CA GLU A 181 -9.79 3.81 9.80
C GLU A 181 -9.05 2.91 8.80
N GLY A 182 -7.98 2.25 9.26
CA GLY A 182 -7.21 1.28 8.51
C GLY A 182 -5.83 1.73 8.08
N THR A 183 -5.19 0.85 7.33
CA THR A 183 -3.84 1.01 6.81
C THR A 183 -3.89 0.94 5.30
N ILE A 184 -3.36 1.96 4.62
CA ILE A 184 -3.22 1.97 3.18
C ILE A 184 -1.79 1.61 2.81
N PHE A 185 -1.65 0.71 1.84
CA PHE A 185 -0.36 0.30 1.30
C PHE A 185 -0.21 0.70 -0.15
N TYR A 186 0.94 1.26 -0.46
CA TYR A 186 1.34 1.71 -1.79
C TYR A 186 2.60 1.00 -2.23
N TYR A 187 2.79 0.85 -3.53
CA TYR A 187 3.99 0.28 -4.12
C TYR A 187 4.39 1.05 -5.37
N GLY A 188 5.65 1.46 -5.46
CA GLY A 188 6.09 2.32 -6.54
C GLY A 188 7.59 2.57 -6.54
N SER A 189 8.03 3.49 -7.39
CA SER A 189 9.41 3.97 -7.48
C SER A 189 9.44 5.49 -7.47
N ILE A 190 10.60 6.08 -7.14
CA ILE A 190 10.76 7.53 -7.21
C ILE A 190 10.62 8.00 -8.66
N GLU A 191 9.73 8.96 -8.87
CA GLU A 191 9.50 9.66 -10.13
C GLU A 191 10.32 10.94 -10.19
N THR A 192 10.16 11.77 -9.15
CA THR A 192 10.94 12.98 -8.95
C THR A 192 11.69 12.83 -7.64
N GLY A 193 13.02 12.90 -7.75
CA GLY A 193 13.94 12.85 -6.62
C GLY A 193 13.73 13.96 -5.61
N MET A 194 14.49 13.89 -4.52
CA MET A 194 14.34 14.86 -3.43
C MET A 194 14.72 16.28 -3.88
N ASN A 195 13.75 17.21 -3.94
CA ASN A 195 14.06 18.64 -4.10
C ASN A 195 14.43 19.26 -2.74
N ILE A 196 15.20 20.35 -2.76
CA ILE A 196 15.61 21.07 -1.55
C ILE A 196 15.36 22.55 -1.77
N GLU A 197 14.52 23.13 -0.93
CA GLU A 197 14.14 24.54 -0.97
C GLU A 197 14.34 25.16 0.41
N GLY A 198 14.86 26.39 0.45
CA GLY A 198 15.13 27.07 1.71
C GLY A 198 15.27 28.57 1.52
N SER A 199 14.75 29.31 2.50
CA SER A 199 14.80 30.77 2.56
C SER A 199 15.29 31.23 3.92
N VAL A 200 15.96 32.38 3.99
CA VAL A 200 16.43 32.94 5.27
C VAL A 200 15.24 33.16 6.20
N GLY A 201 15.31 32.57 7.41
CA GLY A 201 14.23 32.63 8.41
C GLY A 201 13.18 31.53 8.29
N GLN A 202 13.32 30.59 7.35
CA GLN A 202 12.46 29.41 7.20
C GLN A 202 13.25 28.11 7.43
N MET A 203 12.55 27.02 7.72
CA MET A 203 13.16 25.68 7.73
C MET A 203 13.41 25.21 6.30
N VAL A 204 14.40 24.33 6.11
CA VAL A 204 14.65 23.72 4.79
C VAL A 204 13.54 22.72 4.49
N ASP A 205 12.81 22.97 3.42
CA ASP A 205 11.76 22.13 2.90
C ASP A 205 12.31 21.20 1.81
N SER A 206 11.70 20.02 1.73
CA SER A 206 12.03 19.03 0.72
C SER A 206 10.77 18.25 0.37
N GLY A 207 10.75 17.68 -0.82
CA GLY A 207 9.66 16.85 -1.30
C GLY A 207 10.15 15.79 -2.27
N VAL A 208 9.33 14.77 -2.44
CA VAL A 208 9.61 13.65 -3.36
C VAL A 208 8.30 13.21 -3.98
N SER A 209 8.37 12.78 -5.24
CA SER A 209 7.24 12.17 -5.96
C SER A 209 7.52 10.70 -6.21
N VAL A 210 6.53 9.84 -5.95
CA VAL A 210 6.61 8.38 -6.12
C VAL A 210 5.54 7.97 -7.13
N LYS A 211 5.96 7.40 -8.26
CA LYS A 211 5.05 6.83 -9.26
C LYS A 211 4.60 5.45 -8.80
N LEU A 212 3.30 5.23 -8.75
CA LEU A 212 2.74 3.95 -8.34
C LEU A 212 2.90 2.92 -9.46
N SER A 213 3.34 1.72 -9.09
CA SER A 213 3.61 0.59 -10.01
C SER A 213 2.60 -0.55 -9.86
N GLY A 214 1.53 -0.33 -9.09
CA GLY A 214 0.50 -1.32 -8.81
C GLY A 214 -0.63 -0.69 -8.01
N ARG A 215 -1.71 -1.46 -7.88
CA ARG A 215 -2.89 -1.09 -7.09
C ARG A 215 -2.51 -0.84 -5.63
N ASP A 216 -3.13 0.16 -5.01
CA ASP A 216 -3.09 0.35 -3.57
C ASP A 216 -4.11 -0.52 -2.85
N TYR A 217 -3.76 -0.96 -1.63
CA TYR A 217 -4.65 -1.77 -0.82
C TYR A 217 -5.03 -1.05 0.46
N LEU A 218 -6.32 -1.08 0.81
CA LEU A 218 -6.84 -0.59 2.08
C LEU A 218 -7.16 -1.76 3.01
N ASN A 219 -6.35 -1.93 4.05
CA ASN A 219 -6.61 -2.89 5.11
C ASN A 219 -7.40 -2.24 6.25
N VAL A 220 -8.69 -2.54 6.36
CA VAL A 220 -9.54 -2.09 7.48
C VAL A 220 -9.60 -3.18 8.55
N PRO A 221 -9.42 -2.86 9.84
CA PRO A 221 -9.52 -3.85 10.91
C PRO A 221 -10.92 -4.48 10.93
N GLN A 222 -10.98 -5.81 10.92
CA GLN A 222 -12.22 -6.60 10.79
C GLN A 222 -13.30 -6.32 11.86
N SER A 223 -12.98 -5.61 12.95
CA SER A 223 -13.97 -5.18 13.96
C SER A 223 -15.07 -4.25 13.46
N LYS A 224 -14.95 -3.68 12.25
CA LYS A 224 -15.94 -2.72 11.68
C LYS A 224 -16.65 -3.19 10.41
N THR A 225 -16.25 -4.31 9.80
CA THR A 225 -16.91 -4.83 8.58
C THR A 225 -18.27 -5.48 8.87
N GLN A 226 -18.61 -5.70 10.15
CA GLN A 226 -19.92 -6.20 10.60
C GLN A 226 -20.69 -5.14 11.39
N GLU A 227 -21.06 -4.02 10.76
CA GLU A 227 -22.29 -3.33 11.16
C GLU A 227 -23.30 -3.57 10.05
N PRO A 228 -24.32 -4.44 10.24
CA PRO A 228 -25.32 -4.67 9.22
C PRO A 228 -26.01 -3.33 8.90
N GLU A 229 -26.20 -3.06 7.62
CA GLU A 229 -27.02 -1.95 7.14
C GLU A 229 -28.29 -1.88 8.00
N PRO A 230 -28.62 -0.71 8.59
CA PRO A 230 -29.87 -0.58 9.32
C PRO A 230 -31.00 -0.76 8.32
N THR A 231 -31.63 -1.95 8.37
CA THR A 231 -32.85 -2.30 7.63
C THR A 231 -33.78 -1.09 7.60
N PRO A 232 -34.24 -0.62 6.42
CA PRO A 232 -35.20 0.47 6.37
C PRO A 232 -36.46 0.05 7.14
N LYS A 233 -36.81 0.83 8.17
CA LYS A 233 -38.07 0.61 8.90
C LYS A 233 -39.25 0.80 7.95
N PRO A 234 -40.31 -0.02 8.09
CA PRO A 234 -41.52 0.08 7.27
C PRO A 234 -42.25 1.41 7.46
#